data_AF-I3VN27-F1
#
_entry.id   AF-I3VN27-F1
#
_cell.length_a   1.000
_cell.length_b   1.000
_cell.length_c   1.000
_cell.angle_alpha   90.00
_cell.angle_beta   90.00
_cell.angle_gamma   90.00
#
_symmetry.space_group_name_H-M   'P 1'
#
loop_
_entity.id
_entity.type
_entity.pdbx_description
1 polymer ?
#
loop_
_entity_poly.entity_id
_entity_poly.type
_entity_poly.pdbx_seq_one_letter_code
_entity_poly.pdbx_strand_id
1 'polypeptide(L)'
;LGIIGLYWITGSFEFRDLFKIVNNLIYNNQVNLVFVTLCTFFLFSGAIAKSAQFPLHVWLPDAMEGPTPISALIHAATMVAAGIFLVARLFPLFLVIPYIMNLIALTGIITVFLGATLALAQKDIKRGLAYSTMSQLGYMMLALGMGSYRGALFHLITHAYSKALLFLGSGSIIYSMEAIVGYSPDKSQNTVLMGGLTKHIPITKTSFLLGTLSLCGIPPFACFWSKDEILNDSWLYSPSFAIIAWFTAGLTAFYMFRIYLLIFEGYLNFYFKNYNGKKNNSFYSISLWGKEGSKRFNTNFRLLPLLTMNNNDRISFFWKNTYKIDRNRRTIRWPFITLHNFNTKSIFFYPRESDNSMLFPMFVFVLFSFFIGAVGIPFNQFNQEEIKLDILSKLLTPSFNLLHQNEQNSVDWYEFLTNATFSVTISFFGIFIASSFYKPVYLSLQNLNIFKSSAKKGLKQILSDKIINVIYNWSYNRGYIDSFYE
;
A
#
# COMPACT_ATOMS: atom_id res chain seq x y z
N LEU A 1 -12.07 28.45 -5.35
CA LEU A 1 -13.43 28.72 -5.88
C LEU A 1 -14.50 28.46 -4.84
N GLY A 2 -14.71 27.22 -4.37
CA GLY A 2 -15.76 26.91 -3.39
C GLY A 2 -15.71 27.74 -2.10
N ILE A 3 -14.51 27.99 -1.55
CA ILE A 3 -14.33 28.84 -0.36
C ILE A 3 -14.86 30.27 -0.57
N ILE A 4 -14.53 30.89 -1.72
CA ILE A 4 -14.95 32.25 -2.07
C ILE A 4 -16.46 32.28 -2.36
N GLY A 5 -16.98 31.25 -3.03
CA GLY A 5 -18.41 31.12 -3.33
C GLY A 5 -19.25 31.02 -2.05
N LEU A 6 -18.82 30.24 -1.06
CA LEU A 6 -19.49 30.19 0.23
C LEU A 6 -19.35 31.51 1.00
N TYR A 7 -18.17 32.14 0.99
CA TYR A 7 -17.99 33.45 1.62
C TYR A 7 -18.92 34.51 1.03
N TRP A 8 -19.17 34.49 -0.28
CA TRP A 8 -20.10 35.42 -0.91
C TRP A 8 -21.54 35.26 -0.41
N ILE A 9 -21.93 34.05 0.01
CA ILE A 9 -23.25 33.75 0.57
C ILE A 9 -23.30 34.07 2.07
N THR A 10 -22.28 33.68 2.83
CA THR A 10 -22.32 33.70 4.30
C THR A 10 -21.66 34.92 4.93
N GLY A 11 -20.72 35.56 4.23
CA GLY A 11 -19.89 36.65 4.76
C GLY A 11 -18.90 36.23 5.85
N SER A 12 -18.79 34.94 6.17
CA SER A 12 -17.93 34.41 7.25
C SER A 12 -17.15 33.17 6.80
N PHE A 13 -15.90 33.07 7.25
CA PHE A 13 -15.06 31.88 7.09
C PHE A 13 -15.14 30.92 8.29
N GLU A 14 -15.83 31.30 9.36
CA GLU A 14 -15.98 30.44 10.53
C GLU A 14 -16.95 29.29 10.22
N PHE A 15 -16.51 28.05 10.45
CA PHE A 15 -17.32 26.85 10.16
C PHE A 15 -18.71 26.89 10.82
N ARG A 16 -18.77 27.34 12.08
CA ARG A 16 -20.02 27.37 12.86
C ARG A 16 -21.05 28.32 12.24
N ASP A 17 -20.62 29.53 11.91
CA ASP A 17 -21.46 30.54 11.28
C ASP A 17 -21.87 30.09 9.88
N LEU A 18 -20.92 29.54 9.11
CA LEU A 18 -21.16 29.04 7.77
C LEU A 18 -22.25 27.97 7.77
N PHE A 19 -22.19 26.96 8.65
CA PHE A 19 -23.22 25.91 8.70
C PHE A 19 -24.59 26.46 9.13
N LYS A 20 -24.62 27.35 10.12
CA LYS A 20 -25.88 27.95 10.61
C LYS A 20 -26.55 28.82 9.53
N ILE A 21 -25.77 29.68 8.87
CA ILE A 21 -26.27 30.59 7.85
C ILE A 21 -26.73 29.82 6.61
N VAL A 22 -25.92 28.88 6.11
CA VAL A 22 -26.29 28.07 4.94
C VAL A 22 -27.57 27.27 5.19
N ASN A 23 -27.74 26.65 6.37
CA ASN A 23 -28.95 25.91 6.70
C ASN A 23 -30.20 26.80 6.73
N ASN A 24 -30.09 27.98 7.33
CA ASN A 24 -31.19 28.94 7.38
C ASN A 24 -31.57 29.45 5.99
N LEU A 25 -30.58 29.75 5.15
CA LEU A 25 -30.78 30.24 3.79
C LEU A 25 -31.41 29.19 2.87
N ILE A 26 -31.01 27.92 3.01
CA ILE A 26 -31.61 26.80 2.30
C ILE A 26 -33.05 26.58 2.76
N TYR A 27 -33.31 26.56 4.07
CA TYR A 27 -34.66 26.37 4.62
C TYR A 27 -35.64 27.46 4.17
N ASN A 28 -35.18 28.71 4.12
CA ASN A 28 -36.00 29.85 3.68
C ASN A 28 -36.07 30.01 2.15
N ASN A 29 -35.47 29.10 1.36
CA ASN A 29 -35.36 29.18 -0.10
C ASN A 29 -34.79 30.52 -0.62
N GLN A 30 -33.93 31.18 0.16
CA GLN A 30 -33.36 32.49 -0.18
C GLN A 30 -32.15 32.40 -1.12
N VAL A 31 -31.56 31.21 -1.26
CA VAL A 31 -30.39 30.96 -2.11
C VAL A 31 -30.71 29.87 -3.13
N ASN A 32 -30.19 30.03 -4.34
CA ASN A 32 -30.31 29.01 -5.38
C ASN A 32 -29.53 27.75 -4.97
N LEU A 33 -30.24 26.63 -4.80
CA LEU A 33 -29.66 25.33 -4.44
C LEU A 33 -28.55 24.89 -5.42
N VAL A 34 -28.71 25.17 -6.71
CA VAL A 34 -27.71 24.84 -7.73
C VAL A 34 -26.39 25.56 -7.45
N PHE A 35 -26.46 26.84 -7.07
CA PHE A 35 -25.26 27.61 -6.76
C PHE A 35 -24.53 27.07 -5.53
N VAL A 36 -25.27 26.73 -4.47
CA VAL A 36 -24.68 26.11 -3.26
C VAL A 36 -24.06 24.76 -3.62
N THR A 37 -24.75 23.91 -4.37
CA THR A 37 -24.23 22.59 -4.78
C THR A 37 -22.94 22.70 -5.60
N LEU A 38 -22.82 23.70 -6.47
CA LEU A 38 -21.58 23.95 -7.22
C LEU A 38 -20.45 24.41 -6.31
N CYS A 39 -20.72 25.30 -5.36
CA CYS A 39 -19.72 25.76 -4.40
C CYS A 39 -19.18 24.60 -3.55
N THR A 40 -20.08 23.74 -3.07
CA THR A 40 -19.72 22.57 -2.25
C THR A 40 -19.03 21.49 -3.07
N PHE A 41 -19.42 21.29 -4.33
CA PHE A 41 -18.68 20.44 -5.27
C PHE A 41 -17.23 20.91 -5.47
N PHE A 42 -16.99 22.23 -5.62
CA PHE A 42 -15.63 22.76 -5.76
C PHE A 42 -14.78 22.64 -4.49
N LEU A 43 -15.40 22.61 -3.30
CA LEU A 43 -14.69 22.27 -2.07
C LEU A 43 -14.32 20.80 -2.06
N PHE A 44 -15.27 19.95 -2.43
CA PHE A 44 -15.06 18.51 -2.52
C PHE A 44 -13.98 18.14 -3.55
N SER A 45 -13.91 18.81 -4.71
CA SER A 45 -12.86 18.57 -5.69
C SER A 45 -11.45 18.85 -5.15
N GLY A 46 -11.31 19.81 -4.22
CA GLY A 46 -10.05 20.04 -3.50
C GLY A 46 -9.68 18.87 -2.59
N ALA A 47 -10.66 18.25 -1.94
CA ALA A 47 -10.45 17.04 -1.16
C ALA A 47 -10.05 15.85 -2.06
N ILE A 48 -10.73 15.64 -3.19
CA ILE A 48 -10.42 14.57 -4.17
C ILE A 48 -8.93 14.59 -4.55
N ALA A 49 -8.41 15.77 -4.89
CA ALA A 49 -7.02 15.92 -5.30
C ALA A 49 -6.04 15.53 -4.18
N LYS A 50 -6.31 15.95 -2.94
CA LYS A 50 -5.42 15.70 -1.79
C LYS A 50 -5.50 14.27 -1.27
N SER A 51 -6.67 13.65 -1.24
CA SER A 51 -6.84 12.27 -0.79
C SER A 51 -6.63 11.24 -1.92
N ALA A 52 -6.08 11.66 -3.06
CA ALA A 52 -5.79 10.82 -4.22
C ALA A 52 -6.99 9.97 -4.67
N GLN A 53 -8.16 10.61 -4.73
CA GLN A 53 -9.39 9.96 -5.16
C GLN A 53 -9.52 10.03 -6.68
N PHE A 54 -10.38 9.20 -7.24
CA PHE A 54 -10.72 9.22 -8.66
C PHE A 54 -11.46 10.53 -8.91
N PRO A 55 -11.06 11.30 -9.93
CA PRO A 55 -10.11 10.92 -10.98
C PRO A 55 -8.63 11.32 -10.70
N LEU A 56 -8.37 12.22 -9.77
CA LEU A 56 -7.05 12.84 -9.48
C LEU A 56 -6.13 12.02 -8.56
N HIS A 57 -5.75 10.80 -8.97
CA HIS A 57 -4.93 9.88 -8.16
C HIS A 57 -3.52 9.61 -8.70
N VAL A 58 -3.21 10.03 -9.93
CA VAL A 58 -1.96 9.73 -10.67
C VAL A 58 -0.70 10.15 -9.92
N TRP A 59 -0.76 11.22 -9.13
CA TRP A 59 0.42 11.73 -8.42
C TRP A 59 0.89 10.82 -7.26
N LEU A 60 0.01 9.98 -6.71
CA LEU A 60 0.27 9.24 -5.47
C LEU A 60 1.34 8.14 -5.63
N PRO A 61 1.34 7.32 -6.69
CA PRO A 61 2.40 6.35 -6.94
C PRO A 61 3.74 7.01 -7.29
N ASP A 62 3.73 8.17 -7.93
CA ASP A 62 4.96 8.88 -8.32
C ASP A 62 5.59 9.62 -7.13
N ALA A 63 4.80 10.00 -6.12
CA ALA A 63 5.32 10.48 -4.84
C ALA A 63 6.23 9.46 -4.12
N MET A 64 6.18 8.18 -4.53
CA MET A 64 7.07 7.12 -4.04
C MET A 64 8.50 7.23 -4.55
N GLU A 65 8.82 8.13 -5.47
CA GLU A 65 10.22 8.43 -5.80
C GLU A 65 10.96 9.11 -4.63
N GLY A 66 10.21 9.77 -3.74
CA GLY A 66 10.76 10.34 -2.51
C GLY A 66 11.39 9.32 -1.56
N PRO A 67 12.17 9.81 -0.57
CA PRO A 67 12.78 8.95 0.43
C PRO A 67 11.72 8.29 1.31
N THR A 68 12.03 7.09 1.80
CA THR A 68 11.10 6.22 2.54
C THR A 68 10.53 6.83 3.83
N PRO A 69 11.27 7.61 4.65
CA PRO A 69 10.68 8.24 5.83
C PRO A 69 9.65 9.33 5.48
N ILE A 70 9.88 10.06 4.37
CA ILE A 70 8.92 11.05 3.87
C ILE A 70 7.66 10.35 3.35
N SER A 71 7.82 9.22 2.65
CA SER A 71 6.68 8.40 2.20
C SER A 71 5.83 7.94 3.39
N ALA A 72 6.46 7.51 4.49
CA ALA A 72 5.72 7.15 5.71
C ALA A 72 4.89 8.33 6.25
N LEU A 73 5.47 9.53 6.32
CA LEU A 73 4.79 10.73 6.83
C LEU A 73 3.66 11.22 5.92
N ILE A 74 3.88 11.22 4.60
CA ILE A 74 2.89 11.68 3.60
C ILE A 74 1.66 10.77 3.59
N HIS A 75 1.88 9.46 3.61
CA HIS A 75 0.81 8.47 3.45
C HIS A 75 0.11 8.09 4.77
N ALA A 76 0.77 8.29 5.91
CA ALA A 76 0.16 8.05 7.21
C ALA A 76 -0.56 9.30 7.75
N ALA A 77 0.08 10.48 7.72
CA ALA A 77 -0.32 11.57 8.62
C ALA A 77 -0.78 12.86 7.93
N THR A 78 -0.19 13.25 6.80
CA THR A 78 -0.30 14.65 6.34
C THR A 78 -1.07 14.81 5.03
N MET A 79 -0.42 14.54 3.90
CA MET A 79 -0.90 14.99 2.59
C MET A 79 -2.24 14.37 2.23
N VAL A 80 -2.38 13.07 2.51
CA VAL A 80 -3.53 12.30 2.06
C VAL A 80 -4.68 12.32 3.08
N ALA A 81 -4.34 12.40 4.37
CA ALA A 81 -5.30 12.58 5.46
C ALA A 81 -5.98 13.96 5.42
N ALA A 82 -5.29 15.00 4.94
CA ALA A 82 -5.84 16.35 4.87
C ALA A 82 -7.12 16.44 4.01
N GLY A 83 -7.22 15.67 2.92
CA GLY A 83 -8.42 15.64 2.09
C GLY A 83 -9.63 15.07 2.83
N ILE A 84 -9.44 13.95 3.53
CA ILE A 84 -10.50 13.29 4.31
C ILE A 84 -10.89 14.16 5.51
N PHE A 85 -9.90 14.74 6.19
CA PHE A 85 -10.14 15.64 7.31
C PHE A 85 -10.94 16.87 6.89
N LEU A 86 -10.66 17.46 5.73
CA LEU A 86 -11.46 18.57 5.19
C LEU A 86 -12.93 18.15 4.98
N VAL A 87 -13.16 16.96 4.43
CA VAL A 87 -14.51 16.44 4.19
C VAL A 87 -15.23 16.20 5.52
N ALA A 88 -14.54 15.58 6.48
CA ALA A 88 -15.08 15.35 7.82
C ALA A 88 -15.41 16.68 8.53
N ARG A 89 -14.57 17.70 8.41
CA ARG A 89 -14.86 19.04 8.98
C ARG A 89 -16.06 19.73 8.34
N LEU A 90 -16.23 19.56 7.03
CA LEU A 90 -17.35 20.12 6.26
C LEU A 90 -18.59 19.21 6.23
N PHE A 91 -18.57 18.09 6.97
CA PHE A 91 -19.63 17.10 7.00
C PHE A 91 -21.03 17.67 7.26
N PRO A 92 -21.24 18.63 8.21
CA PRO A 92 -22.56 19.24 8.42
C PRO A 92 -23.13 19.94 7.18
N LEU A 93 -22.26 20.52 6.34
CA LEU A 93 -22.66 21.17 5.10
C LEU A 93 -22.99 20.14 4.00
N PHE A 94 -22.30 18.99 3.96
CA PHE A 94 -22.61 17.94 2.99
C PHE A 94 -23.91 17.22 3.32
N LEU A 95 -24.23 17.02 4.60
CA LEU A 95 -25.50 16.40 5.04
C LEU A 95 -26.74 17.14 4.50
N VAL A 96 -26.67 18.46 4.40
CA VAL A 96 -27.80 19.29 3.94
C VAL A 96 -27.99 19.17 2.42
N ILE A 97 -26.99 18.67 1.70
CA ILE A 97 -26.99 18.55 0.24
C ILE A 97 -26.78 17.06 -0.14
N PRO A 98 -27.87 16.27 -0.21
CA PRO A 98 -27.78 14.81 -0.39
C PRO A 98 -27.08 14.41 -1.71
N TYR A 99 -27.18 15.23 -2.75
CA TYR A 99 -26.47 15.00 -4.02
C TYR A 99 -24.96 14.92 -3.84
N ILE A 100 -24.37 15.77 -2.99
CA ILE A 100 -22.92 15.78 -2.75
C ILE A 100 -22.51 14.57 -1.89
N MET A 101 -23.31 14.20 -0.89
CA MET A 101 -23.07 12.98 -0.10
C MET A 101 -23.02 11.72 -0.99
N ASN A 102 -23.96 11.59 -1.92
CA ASN A 102 -23.97 10.47 -2.86
C ASN A 102 -22.77 10.51 -3.82
N LEU A 103 -22.35 11.69 -4.28
CA LEU A 103 -21.12 11.85 -5.08
C LEU A 103 -19.86 11.46 -4.28
N ILE A 104 -19.81 11.80 -2.99
CA ILE A 104 -18.75 11.38 -2.09
C ILE A 104 -18.71 9.85 -1.96
N ALA A 105 -19.86 9.21 -1.74
CA ALA A 105 -19.95 7.75 -1.65
C ALA A 105 -19.52 7.07 -2.96
N LEU A 106 -19.97 7.61 -4.10
CA LEU A 106 -19.68 7.08 -5.44
C LEU A 106 -18.18 7.21 -5.79
N THR A 107 -17.58 8.36 -5.51
CA THR A 107 -16.12 8.54 -5.72
C THR A 107 -15.33 7.62 -4.80
N GLY A 108 -15.75 7.44 -3.55
CA GLY A 108 -15.16 6.50 -2.60
C GLY A 108 -15.21 5.04 -3.08
N ILE A 109 -16.36 4.55 -3.54
CA ILE A 109 -16.43 3.13 -3.98
C ILE A 109 -15.58 2.87 -5.23
N ILE A 110 -15.54 3.82 -6.17
CA ILE A 110 -14.70 3.72 -7.37
C ILE A 110 -13.22 3.67 -6.97
N THR A 111 -12.79 4.48 -5.99
CA THR A 111 -11.39 4.53 -5.57
C THR A 111 -10.95 3.31 -4.78
N VAL A 112 -11.84 2.77 -3.94
CA VAL A 112 -11.59 1.50 -3.24
C VAL A 112 -11.28 0.41 -4.27
N PHE A 113 -12.12 0.27 -5.29
CA PHE A 113 -11.96 -0.75 -6.32
C PHE A 113 -10.74 -0.51 -7.22
N LEU A 114 -10.55 0.73 -7.71
CA LEU A 114 -9.39 1.08 -8.54
C LEU A 114 -8.08 0.86 -7.78
N GLY A 115 -7.94 1.38 -6.55
CA GLY A 115 -6.72 1.20 -5.76
C GLY A 115 -6.38 -0.27 -5.51
N ALA A 116 -7.39 -1.10 -5.21
CA ALA A 116 -7.18 -2.53 -4.98
C ALA A 116 -6.74 -3.28 -6.24
N THR A 117 -7.35 -3.00 -7.40
CA THR A 117 -6.98 -3.66 -8.67
C THR A 117 -5.60 -3.24 -9.17
N LEU A 118 -5.22 -1.97 -9.01
CA LEU A 118 -3.90 -1.48 -9.40
C LEU A 118 -2.76 -2.05 -8.54
N ALA A 119 -3.02 -2.39 -7.27
CA ALA A 119 -2.03 -2.99 -6.39
C ALA A 119 -1.68 -4.47 -6.72
N LEU A 120 -2.53 -5.19 -7.46
CA LEU A 120 -2.45 -6.65 -7.61
C LEU A 120 -1.16 -7.16 -8.24
N ALA A 121 -0.67 -6.51 -9.29
CA ALA A 121 0.49 -6.93 -10.08
C ALA A 121 1.71 -6.01 -9.91
N GLN A 122 1.65 -5.07 -8.96
CA GLN A 122 2.73 -4.11 -8.78
C GLN A 122 4.03 -4.79 -8.33
N LYS A 123 5.15 -4.38 -8.92
CA LYS A 123 6.49 -4.95 -8.66
C LYS A 123 7.26 -4.18 -7.59
N ASP A 124 7.07 -2.86 -7.52
CA ASP A 124 7.70 -1.99 -6.53
C ASP A 124 6.93 -2.03 -5.21
N ILE A 125 7.62 -2.29 -4.09
CA ILE A 125 7.02 -2.31 -2.74
C ILE A 125 6.33 -0.99 -2.43
N LYS A 126 7.01 0.15 -2.63
CA LYS A 126 6.50 1.46 -2.21
C LYS A 126 5.25 1.82 -2.98
N ARG A 127 5.26 1.59 -4.30
CA ARG A 127 4.07 1.80 -5.14
C ARG A 127 2.92 0.85 -4.78
N GLY A 128 3.19 -0.41 -4.44
CA GLY A 128 2.17 -1.32 -3.91
C GLY A 128 1.55 -0.81 -2.60
N LEU A 129 2.38 -0.25 -1.72
CA LEU A 129 1.92 0.40 -0.49
C LEU A 129 1.13 1.70 -0.75
N ALA A 130 1.49 2.46 -1.78
CA ALA A 130 0.75 3.66 -2.20
C ALA A 130 -0.64 3.33 -2.74
N TYR A 131 -0.79 2.37 -3.67
CA TYR A 131 -2.11 1.97 -4.16
C TYR A 131 -2.99 1.37 -3.06
N SER A 132 -2.38 0.67 -2.10
CA SER A 132 -3.13 0.23 -0.94
C SER A 132 -3.54 1.40 -0.04
N THR A 133 -2.80 2.51 0.05
CA THR A 133 -3.30 3.73 0.72
C THR A 133 -4.51 4.29 -0.02
N MET A 134 -4.43 4.43 -1.36
CA MET A 134 -5.54 4.89 -2.19
C MET A 134 -6.84 4.12 -1.91
N SER A 135 -6.75 2.78 -1.83
CA SER A 135 -7.92 1.95 -1.52
C SER A 135 -8.49 2.19 -0.12
N GLN A 136 -7.65 2.35 0.91
CA GLN A 136 -8.10 2.56 2.30
C GLN A 136 -8.70 3.95 2.50
N LEU A 137 -8.16 4.97 1.82
CA LEU A 137 -8.73 6.31 1.83
C LEU A 137 -10.07 6.34 1.09
N GLY A 138 -10.22 5.53 0.05
CA GLY A 138 -11.50 5.28 -0.58
C GLY A 138 -12.55 4.74 0.41
N TYR A 139 -12.17 3.80 1.31
CA TYR A 139 -13.09 3.31 2.35
C TYR A 139 -13.49 4.43 3.31
N MET A 140 -12.56 5.31 3.69
CA MET A 140 -12.86 6.47 4.54
C MET A 140 -13.78 7.47 3.82
N MET A 141 -13.57 7.68 2.51
CA MET A 141 -14.41 8.56 1.70
C MET A 141 -15.82 8.00 1.52
N LEU A 142 -15.92 6.67 1.29
CA LEU A 142 -17.18 5.93 1.25
C LEU A 142 -17.92 6.04 2.60
N ALA A 143 -17.23 5.82 3.72
CA ALA A 143 -17.79 5.98 5.06
C ALA A 143 -18.39 7.38 5.30
N LEU A 144 -17.66 8.44 4.93
CA LEU A 144 -18.19 9.80 4.99
C LEU A 144 -19.39 10.00 4.06
N GLY A 145 -19.42 9.39 2.88
CA GLY A 145 -20.56 9.48 1.94
C GLY A 145 -21.81 8.74 2.38
N MET A 146 -21.65 7.68 3.17
CA MET A 146 -22.76 6.92 3.77
C MET A 146 -23.29 7.58 5.06
N GLY A 147 -22.58 8.57 5.58
CA GLY A 147 -22.91 9.23 6.85
C GLY A 147 -22.21 8.64 8.08
N SER A 148 -21.37 7.62 7.91
CA SER A 148 -20.56 7.00 8.98
C SER A 148 -19.32 7.83 9.31
N TYR A 149 -19.55 8.97 9.95
CA TYR A 149 -18.49 9.91 10.32
C TYR A 149 -17.52 9.33 11.37
N ARG A 150 -18.05 8.62 12.37
CA ARG A 150 -17.25 7.97 13.43
C ARG A 150 -16.30 6.93 12.84
N GLY A 151 -16.85 6.00 12.05
CA GLY A 151 -16.07 4.94 11.39
C GLY A 151 -14.97 5.50 10.49
N ALA A 152 -15.26 6.55 9.72
CA ALA A 152 -14.29 7.18 8.83
C ALA A 152 -13.07 7.76 9.57
N LEU A 153 -13.29 8.56 10.62
CA LEU A 153 -12.20 9.18 11.39
C LEU A 153 -11.45 8.17 12.23
N PHE A 154 -12.15 7.18 12.78
CA PHE A 154 -11.49 6.10 13.49
C PHE A 154 -10.61 5.28 12.56
N HIS A 155 -11.10 4.97 11.35
CA HIS A 155 -10.29 4.30 10.34
C HIS A 155 -9.08 5.13 9.93
N LEU A 156 -9.21 6.45 9.78
CA LEU A 156 -8.08 7.35 9.51
C LEU A 156 -6.96 7.21 10.54
N ILE A 157 -7.29 7.21 11.84
CA ILE A 157 -6.31 7.08 12.93
C ILE A 157 -5.64 5.70 12.89
N THR A 158 -6.44 4.63 12.85
CA THR A 158 -5.91 3.24 12.86
C THR A 158 -5.07 2.94 11.61
N HIS A 159 -5.47 3.47 10.46
CA HIS A 159 -4.74 3.37 9.20
C HIS A 159 -3.40 4.11 9.26
N ALA A 160 -3.35 5.30 9.86
CA ALA A 160 -2.10 6.07 9.98
C ALA A 160 -1.00 5.26 10.68
N TYR A 161 -1.31 4.65 11.83
CA TYR A 161 -0.35 3.81 12.55
C TYR A 161 0.06 2.57 11.76
N SER A 162 -0.90 1.87 11.14
CA SER A 162 -0.63 0.67 10.35
C SER A 162 0.20 0.96 9.10
N LYS A 163 -0.03 2.10 8.42
CA LYS A 163 0.75 2.52 7.26
C LYS A 163 2.13 3.05 7.62
N ALA A 164 2.26 3.81 8.70
CA ALA A 164 3.56 4.24 9.18
C ALA A 164 4.46 3.01 9.44
N LEU A 165 3.91 1.98 10.09
CA LEU A 165 4.59 0.71 10.33
C LEU A 165 5.02 0.02 9.02
N LEU A 166 4.11 -0.07 8.03
CA LEU A 166 4.40 -0.71 6.74
C LEU A 166 5.43 0.05 5.90
N PHE A 167 5.38 1.39 5.86
CA PHE A 167 6.34 2.19 5.11
C PHE A 167 7.72 2.19 5.77
N LEU A 168 7.79 2.28 7.11
CA LEU A 168 9.05 2.11 7.83
C LEU A 168 9.62 0.71 7.63
N GLY A 169 8.80 -0.34 7.72
CA GLY A 169 9.21 -1.71 7.40
C GLY A 169 9.68 -1.87 5.95
N SER A 170 9.02 -1.23 4.98
CA SER A 170 9.50 -1.23 3.59
C SER A 170 10.85 -0.53 3.45
N GLY A 171 11.08 0.55 4.20
CA GLY A 171 12.34 1.27 4.19
C GLY A 171 13.51 0.43 4.69
N SER A 172 13.31 -0.38 5.73
CA SER A 172 14.37 -1.24 6.27
C SER A 172 14.65 -2.41 5.34
N ILE A 173 13.61 -2.96 4.70
CA ILE A 173 13.77 -3.95 3.62
C ILE A 173 14.59 -3.37 2.47
N ILE A 174 14.24 -2.17 1.98
CA ILE A 174 14.95 -1.51 0.88
C ILE A 174 16.41 -1.26 1.26
N TYR A 175 16.67 -0.72 2.45
CA TYR A 175 18.02 -0.48 2.96
C TYR A 175 18.84 -1.79 3.03
N SER A 176 18.24 -2.89 3.50
CA SER A 176 18.90 -4.19 3.53
C SER A 176 19.20 -4.74 2.13
N MET A 177 18.33 -4.44 1.14
CA MET A 177 18.50 -4.87 -0.25
C MET A 177 19.52 -4.02 -1.01
N GLU A 178 19.62 -2.73 -0.70
CA GLU A 178 20.62 -1.81 -1.26
C GLU A 178 22.04 -2.29 -0.98
N ALA A 179 22.29 -2.89 0.19
CA ALA A 179 23.59 -3.47 0.54
C ALA A 179 24.02 -4.63 -0.37
N ILE A 180 23.09 -5.29 -1.04
CA ILE A 180 23.34 -6.48 -1.90
C ILE A 180 23.29 -6.09 -3.38
N VAL A 181 22.27 -5.34 -3.79
CA VAL A 181 21.96 -5.06 -5.20
C VAL A 181 22.54 -3.73 -5.67
N GLY A 182 22.97 -2.89 -4.75
CA GLY A 182 23.35 -1.51 -5.00
C GLY A 182 22.13 -0.59 -5.08
N TYR A 183 22.41 0.71 -4.96
CA TYR A 183 21.39 1.75 -4.99
C TYR A 183 20.80 1.91 -6.41
N SER A 184 19.60 1.39 -6.62
CA SER A 184 18.79 1.68 -7.81
C SER A 184 17.32 1.33 -7.52
N PRO A 185 16.37 2.26 -7.71
CA PRO A 185 14.96 2.04 -7.35
C PRO A 185 14.37 0.81 -8.07
N ASP A 186 14.67 0.63 -9.36
CA ASP A 186 14.20 -0.49 -10.17
C ASP A 186 14.66 -1.87 -9.69
N LYS A 187 15.70 -1.92 -8.85
CA LYS A 187 16.23 -3.18 -8.31
C LYS A 187 16.00 -3.30 -6.81
N SER A 188 16.37 -2.30 -6.00
CA SER A 188 16.28 -2.37 -4.54
C SER A 188 14.84 -2.37 -4.01
N GLN A 189 13.88 -1.85 -4.79
CA GLN A 189 12.46 -1.78 -4.41
C GLN A 189 11.63 -2.87 -5.08
N ASN A 190 12.24 -3.66 -5.97
CA ASN A 190 11.54 -4.65 -6.79
C ASN A 190 11.35 -5.97 -6.03
N THR A 191 10.10 -6.25 -5.66
CA THR A 191 9.66 -7.47 -4.96
C THR A 191 10.04 -8.77 -5.67
N VAL A 192 10.21 -8.76 -6.99
CA VAL A 192 10.57 -9.97 -7.77
C VAL A 192 12.01 -10.41 -7.48
N LEU A 193 12.90 -9.46 -7.17
CA LEU A 193 14.30 -9.72 -6.84
C LEU A 193 14.51 -10.09 -5.37
N MET A 194 13.48 -9.89 -4.54
CA MET A 194 13.47 -10.21 -3.12
C MET A 194 13.07 -11.68 -2.90
N GLY A 195 12.84 -12.05 -1.64
CA GLY A 195 12.51 -13.41 -1.21
C GLY A 195 13.51 -13.92 -0.19
N GLY A 196 13.11 -14.84 0.68
CA GLY A 196 14.00 -15.49 1.64
C GLY A 196 14.61 -14.59 2.72
N LEU A 197 14.08 -13.37 2.91
CA LEU A 197 14.57 -12.41 3.92
C LEU A 197 14.23 -12.81 5.37
N THR A 198 13.38 -13.84 5.55
CA THR A 198 12.92 -14.32 6.86
C THR A 198 14.02 -14.57 7.90
N LYS A 199 15.16 -15.13 7.49
CA LYS A 199 16.27 -15.48 8.40
C LYS A 199 17.18 -14.29 8.71
N HIS A 200 17.14 -13.26 7.88
CA HIS A 200 18.13 -12.19 7.86
C HIS A 200 17.65 -10.93 8.56
N ILE A 201 16.34 -10.65 8.46
CA ILE A 201 15.72 -9.45 9.02
C ILE A 201 14.46 -9.80 9.84
N PRO A 202 14.58 -10.60 10.92
CA PRO A 202 13.44 -11.11 11.69
C PRO A 202 12.57 -10.03 12.35
N ILE A 203 13.14 -8.90 12.79
CA ILE A 203 12.37 -7.86 13.51
C ILE A 203 11.51 -7.08 12.54
N THR A 204 12.07 -6.72 11.39
CA THR A 204 11.32 -6.07 10.31
C THR A 204 10.29 -7.00 9.69
N LYS A 205 10.56 -8.32 9.62
CA LYS A 205 9.55 -9.33 9.25
C LYS A 205 8.33 -9.30 10.15
N THR A 206 8.52 -9.38 11.47
CA THR A 206 7.38 -9.45 12.41
C THR A 206 6.60 -8.14 12.41
N SER A 207 7.27 -7.00 12.50
CA SER A 207 6.62 -5.69 12.43
C SER A 207 5.87 -5.46 11.11
N PHE A 208 6.46 -5.79 9.95
CA PHE A 208 5.77 -5.69 8.67
C PHE A 208 4.56 -6.62 8.61
N LEU A 209 4.67 -7.87 9.09
CA LEU A 209 3.54 -8.80 9.18
C LEU A 209 2.40 -8.23 10.03
N LEU A 210 2.70 -7.71 11.22
CA LEU A 210 1.69 -7.12 12.12
C LEU A 210 0.99 -5.93 11.45
N GLY A 211 1.73 -5.10 10.72
CA GLY A 211 1.15 -4.03 9.89
C GLY A 211 0.25 -4.55 8.77
N THR A 212 0.64 -5.65 8.10
CA THR A 212 -0.20 -6.27 7.06
C THR A 212 -1.48 -6.85 7.65
N LEU A 213 -1.40 -7.55 8.78
CA LEU A 213 -2.54 -8.14 9.48
C LEU A 213 -3.53 -7.08 9.95
N SER A 214 -3.00 -5.97 10.50
CA SER A 214 -3.83 -4.81 10.85
C SER A 214 -4.61 -4.32 9.63
N LEU A 215 -3.92 -4.00 8.53
CA LEU A 215 -4.58 -3.45 7.34
C LEU A 215 -5.58 -4.42 6.67
N CYS A 216 -5.34 -5.72 6.77
CA CYS A 216 -6.29 -6.75 6.31
C CYS A 216 -7.60 -6.73 7.12
N GLY A 217 -7.60 -6.21 8.35
CA GLY A 217 -8.74 -6.20 9.26
C GLY A 217 -8.85 -7.49 10.06
N ILE A 218 -7.73 -8.05 10.53
CA ILE A 218 -7.75 -9.28 11.35
C ILE A 218 -7.81 -8.92 12.84
N PRO A 219 -8.71 -9.54 13.63
CA PRO A 219 -8.68 -9.43 15.10
C PRO A 219 -7.39 -10.00 15.67
N PRO A 220 -6.72 -9.35 16.66
CA PRO A 220 -7.17 -8.24 17.50
C PRO A 220 -6.69 -6.84 17.05
N PHE A 221 -6.19 -6.68 15.83
CA PHE A 221 -5.53 -5.45 15.39
C PHE A 221 -6.49 -4.27 15.19
N ALA A 222 -5.96 -3.05 15.24
CA ALA A 222 -6.76 -1.84 15.27
C ALA A 222 -7.67 -1.59 14.07
N CYS A 223 -7.18 -1.84 12.85
CA CYS A 223 -7.96 -1.60 11.65
C CYS A 223 -9.13 -2.57 11.48
N PHE A 224 -9.21 -3.68 12.23
CA PHE A 224 -10.40 -4.54 12.24
C PHE A 224 -11.63 -3.75 12.72
N TRP A 225 -11.53 -3.14 13.90
CA TRP A 225 -12.65 -2.43 14.54
C TRP A 225 -13.24 -1.33 13.66
N SER A 226 -12.38 -0.56 12.98
CA SER A 226 -12.82 0.55 12.13
C SER A 226 -13.30 0.10 10.75
N LYS A 227 -12.67 -0.92 10.15
CA LYS A 227 -13.04 -1.40 8.81
C LYS A 227 -14.33 -2.21 8.83
N ASP A 228 -14.55 -2.99 9.89
CA ASP A 228 -15.78 -3.78 10.07
C ASP A 228 -17.01 -2.88 10.20
N GLU A 229 -16.91 -1.79 10.97
CA GLU A 229 -17.96 -0.76 11.11
C GLU A 229 -18.34 -0.17 9.72
N ILE A 230 -17.36 0.24 8.92
CA ILE A 230 -17.59 0.79 7.57
C ILE A 230 -18.23 -0.25 6.63
N LEU A 231 -17.79 -1.51 6.71
CA LEU A 231 -18.32 -2.59 5.88
C LEU A 231 -19.76 -2.95 6.27
N ASN A 232 -20.11 -2.87 7.56
CA ASN A 232 -21.48 -3.08 8.01
C ASN A 232 -22.40 -1.92 7.58
N ASP A 233 -21.95 -0.68 7.77
CA ASP A 233 -22.70 0.51 7.35
C ASP A 233 -22.96 0.52 5.84
N SER A 234 -22.06 -0.09 5.05
CA SER A 234 -22.26 -0.21 3.60
C SER A 234 -23.46 -1.07 3.21
N TRP A 235 -23.78 -2.12 3.99
CA TRP A 235 -24.98 -2.92 3.77
C TRP A 235 -26.26 -2.14 4.04
N LEU A 236 -26.24 -1.26 5.06
CA LEU A 236 -27.36 -0.38 5.39
C LEU A 236 -27.57 0.70 4.33
N TYR A 237 -26.49 1.20 3.71
CA TYR A 237 -26.57 2.23 2.68
C TYR A 237 -27.05 1.68 1.33
N SER A 238 -26.36 0.69 0.76
CA SER A 238 -26.82 0.01 -0.46
C SER A 238 -26.12 -1.33 -0.68
N PRO A 239 -26.85 -2.39 -1.10
CA PRO A 239 -26.28 -3.72 -1.26
C PRO A 239 -25.23 -3.80 -2.37
N SER A 240 -25.35 -2.98 -3.43
CA SER A 240 -24.36 -2.94 -4.51
C SER A 240 -23.02 -2.38 -4.04
N PHE A 241 -23.03 -1.33 -3.21
CA PHE A 241 -21.81 -0.74 -2.67
C PHE A 241 -21.18 -1.70 -1.66
N ALA A 242 -22.00 -2.37 -0.85
CA ALA A 242 -21.54 -3.40 0.08
C ALA A 242 -20.82 -4.54 -0.63
N ILE A 243 -21.40 -5.12 -1.69
CA ILE A 243 -20.77 -6.21 -2.45
C ILE A 243 -19.38 -5.80 -2.97
N ILE A 244 -19.25 -4.59 -3.52
CA ILE A 244 -17.98 -4.08 -4.03
C ILE A 244 -17.00 -3.86 -2.87
N ALA A 245 -17.42 -3.20 -1.79
CA ALA A 245 -16.59 -2.90 -0.62
C ALA A 245 -16.08 -4.17 0.10
N TRP A 246 -16.90 -5.21 0.16
CA TRP A 246 -16.53 -6.50 0.73
C TRP A 246 -15.60 -7.30 -0.19
N PHE A 247 -15.87 -7.31 -1.50
CA PHE A 247 -14.98 -7.92 -2.49
C PHE A 247 -13.59 -7.29 -2.44
N THR A 248 -13.52 -5.96 -2.37
CA THR A 248 -12.25 -5.25 -2.25
C THR A 248 -11.56 -5.49 -0.92
N ALA A 249 -12.28 -5.80 0.16
CA ALA A 249 -11.67 -6.16 1.44
C ALA A 249 -10.89 -7.48 1.30
N GLY A 250 -11.45 -8.47 0.60
CA GLY A 250 -10.73 -9.68 0.21
C GLY A 250 -9.52 -9.42 -0.69
N LEU A 251 -9.66 -8.53 -1.68
CA LEU A 251 -8.52 -8.11 -2.54
C LEU A 251 -7.43 -7.42 -1.72
N THR A 252 -7.79 -6.62 -0.71
CA THR A 252 -6.81 -5.97 0.17
C THR A 252 -5.96 -6.97 0.93
N ALA A 253 -6.60 -8.01 1.43
CA ALA A 253 -5.89 -9.10 2.09
C ALA A 253 -4.99 -9.85 1.10
N PHE A 254 -5.47 -10.11 -0.12
CA PHE A 254 -4.70 -10.78 -1.17
C PHE A 254 -3.42 -10.01 -1.56
N TYR A 255 -3.51 -8.73 -1.96
CA TYR A 255 -2.32 -8.02 -2.43
C TYR A 255 -1.33 -7.70 -1.29
N MET A 256 -1.81 -7.46 -0.06
CA MET A 256 -0.91 -7.22 1.08
C MET A 256 -0.12 -8.48 1.43
N PHE A 257 -0.79 -9.64 1.45
CA PHE A 257 -0.11 -10.90 1.69
C PHE A 257 0.77 -11.32 0.52
N ARG A 258 0.40 -11.03 -0.73
CA ARG A 258 1.30 -11.19 -1.89
C ARG A 258 2.62 -10.45 -1.66
N ILE A 259 2.57 -9.17 -1.27
CA ILE A 259 3.77 -8.37 -0.99
C ILE A 259 4.59 -9.01 0.14
N TYR A 260 3.94 -9.41 1.24
CA TYR A 260 4.61 -10.08 2.37
C TYR A 260 5.33 -11.37 1.94
N LEU A 261 4.63 -12.27 1.24
CA LEU A 261 5.16 -13.56 0.82
C LEU A 261 6.32 -13.42 -0.15
N LEU A 262 6.22 -12.50 -1.13
CA LEU A 262 7.29 -12.26 -2.11
C LEU A 262 8.57 -11.70 -1.47
N ILE A 263 8.45 -10.91 -0.41
CA ILE A 263 9.61 -10.31 0.27
C ILE A 263 10.29 -11.32 1.19
N PHE A 264 9.51 -11.99 2.03
CA PHE A 264 10.03 -12.75 3.17
C PHE A 264 10.16 -14.24 2.89
N GLU A 265 9.19 -14.84 2.20
CA GLU A 265 9.19 -16.27 1.88
C GLU A 265 9.96 -16.56 0.57
N GLY A 266 10.17 -17.83 0.26
CA GLY A 266 10.91 -18.24 -0.94
C GLY A 266 12.44 -18.16 -0.79
N TYR A 267 13.12 -18.04 -1.92
CA TYR A 267 14.57 -17.96 -2.02
C TYR A 267 14.98 -16.58 -2.54
N LEU A 268 16.12 -16.07 -2.09
CA LEU A 268 16.69 -14.83 -2.61
C LEU A 268 17.01 -14.98 -4.10
N ASN A 269 16.29 -14.25 -4.96
CA ASN A 269 16.37 -14.34 -6.42
C ASN A 269 17.53 -13.55 -7.06
N PHE A 270 18.64 -13.32 -6.33
CA PHE A 270 19.75 -12.48 -6.81
C PHE A 270 20.55 -13.12 -7.98
N TYR A 271 20.47 -14.44 -8.16
CA TYR A 271 21.44 -15.20 -8.97
C TYR A 271 21.25 -15.22 -10.50
N PHE A 272 20.28 -14.50 -11.10
CA PHE A 272 20.04 -14.58 -12.55
C PHE A 272 20.62 -13.44 -13.41
N LYS A 273 21.40 -12.51 -12.86
CA LYS A 273 22.01 -11.40 -13.62
C LYS A 273 23.53 -11.36 -13.64
N ASN A 274 24.23 -12.38 -13.13
CA ASN A 274 25.66 -12.48 -13.36
C ASN A 274 25.91 -13.13 -14.74
N TYR A 275 26.23 -12.26 -15.70
CA TYR A 275 26.80 -12.60 -17.00
C TYR A 275 27.86 -13.69 -16.85
N ASN A 276 27.53 -14.92 -17.25
CA ASN A 276 28.51 -15.94 -17.51
C ASN A 276 28.32 -16.36 -18.96
N GLY A 277 29.29 -16.01 -19.82
CA GLY A 277 29.35 -16.33 -21.24
C GLY A 277 29.54 -17.81 -21.56
N LYS A 278 28.97 -18.72 -20.76
CA LYS A 278 28.88 -20.14 -21.05
C LYS A 278 27.46 -20.61 -20.76
N LYS A 279 26.70 -20.79 -21.86
CA LYS A 279 25.51 -21.63 -21.89
C LYS A 279 25.93 -23.05 -21.48
N ASN A 280 25.66 -23.41 -20.23
CA ASN A 280 25.39 -24.79 -19.90
C ASN A 280 23.89 -24.89 -19.62
N ASN A 281 23.22 -25.55 -20.57
CA ASN A 281 21.87 -26.06 -20.40
C ASN A 281 21.85 -26.99 -19.19
N SER A 282 21.20 -26.57 -18.12
CA SER A 282 20.52 -27.50 -17.22
C SER A 282 19.27 -26.80 -16.68
N PHE A 283 18.19 -27.04 -17.41
CA PHE A 283 16.78 -27.00 -17.01
C PHE A 283 16.51 -26.57 -15.56
N TYR A 284 15.82 -25.44 -15.39
CA TYR A 284 14.48 -25.34 -14.81
C TYR A 284 14.13 -23.85 -14.67
N SER A 285 13.82 -23.19 -15.80
CA SER A 285 13.01 -21.97 -15.76
C SER A 285 11.54 -22.40 -15.78
N ILE A 286 10.91 -22.40 -14.61
CA ILE A 286 9.44 -22.45 -14.56
C ILE A 286 8.93 -21.15 -15.17
N SER A 287 8.55 -21.24 -16.45
CA SER A 287 7.78 -20.23 -17.15
C SER A 287 6.36 -20.25 -16.58
N LEU A 288 6.07 -19.33 -15.66
CA LEU A 288 4.76 -19.26 -15.00
C LEU A 288 3.70 -18.48 -15.79
N TRP A 289 4.04 -17.84 -16.92
CA TRP A 289 3.04 -17.44 -17.93
C TRP A 289 3.67 -16.98 -19.25
N GLY A 290 3.09 -17.42 -20.37
CA GLY A 290 3.10 -16.70 -21.66
C GLY A 290 4.45 -16.60 -22.39
N LYS A 291 4.60 -17.39 -23.47
CA LYS A 291 5.66 -17.20 -24.47
C LYS A 291 5.52 -15.82 -25.10
N GLU A 292 6.41 -14.89 -24.77
CA GLU A 292 6.65 -13.71 -25.59
C GLU A 292 7.16 -14.18 -26.95
N GLY A 293 6.35 -13.96 -27.99
CA GLY A 293 6.74 -14.22 -29.37
C GLY A 293 7.99 -13.40 -29.72
N SER A 294 9.10 -14.09 -29.93
CA SER A 294 10.35 -13.48 -30.37
C SER A 294 10.16 -12.87 -31.76
N LYS A 295 10.04 -11.54 -31.81
CA LYS A 295 10.24 -10.78 -33.05
C LYS A 295 11.67 -11.04 -33.53
N ARG A 296 11.79 -11.68 -34.69
CA ARG A 296 13.02 -11.94 -35.44
C ARG A 296 13.73 -10.59 -35.71
N PHE A 297 14.79 -10.28 -34.96
CA PHE A 297 15.74 -9.28 -35.40
C PHE A 297 16.66 -9.93 -36.44
N ASN A 298 16.59 -9.42 -37.67
CA ASN A 298 17.34 -9.92 -38.80
C ASN A 298 18.84 -9.73 -38.56
N THR A 299 19.57 -10.83 -38.61
CA THR A 299 21.03 -10.89 -38.57
C THR A 299 21.59 -10.41 -39.91
N ASN A 300 22.33 -9.30 -39.93
CA ASN A 300 23.27 -8.98 -40.99
C ASN A 300 24.49 -8.26 -40.38
N PHE A 301 25.28 -8.98 -39.60
CA PHE A 301 26.67 -8.59 -39.32
C PHE A 301 27.56 -9.17 -40.42
N ARG A 302 27.98 -8.32 -41.35
CA ARG A 302 29.06 -8.65 -42.30
C ARG A 302 30.39 -8.58 -41.55
N LEU A 303 31.03 -9.73 -41.41
CA LEU A 303 32.45 -9.86 -41.14
C LEU A 303 33.26 -9.38 -42.36
N LEU A 304 34.28 -8.55 -42.13
CA LEU A 304 35.64 -8.65 -42.70
C LEU A 304 36.57 -7.63 -42.00
N PRO A 305 37.91 -7.80 -42.02
CA PRO A 305 38.78 -7.75 -40.85
C PRO A 305 39.93 -6.74 -41.00
N LEU A 306 40.94 -6.86 -40.10
CA LEU A 306 42.24 -6.18 -40.04
C LEU A 306 42.23 -4.75 -39.50
N LEU A 307 42.85 -4.57 -38.33
CA LEU A 307 44.16 -3.91 -38.23
C LEU A 307 44.78 -4.16 -36.84
N THR A 308 45.95 -4.79 -36.88
CA THR A 308 47.01 -4.81 -35.88
C THR A 308 47.53 -3.40 -35.59
N MET A 309 47.68 -3.00 -34.31
CA MET A 309 48.98 -2.57 -33.74
C MET A 309 48.90 -2.09 -32.28
N ASN A 310 49.83 -2.67 -31.51
CA ASN A 310 50.69 -2.11 -30.47
C ASN A 310 50.14 -1.36 -29.23
N ASN A 311 50.50 -1.97 -28.09
CA ASN A 311 50.83 -1.35 -26.83
C ASN A 311 51.74 -0.13 -27.01
N ASN A 312 51.39 0.99 -26.38
CA ASN A 312 52.21 1.62 -25.35
C ASN A 312 51.48 2.81 -24.71
N ASP A 313 51.93 3.12 -23.49
CA ASP A 313 51.75 4.35 -22.73
C ASP A 313 50.55 4.49 -21.78
N ARG A 314 50.91 4.35 -20.50
CA ARG A 314 50.18 4.80 -19.31
C ARG A 314 50.15 6.33 -19.22
N ILE A 315 49.31 6.78 -18.26
CA ILE A 315 49.29 8.06 -17.50
C ILE A 315 48.13 8.95 -17.99
N SER A 316 47.16 9.37 -17.18
CA SER A 316 47.22 9.94 -15.83
C SER A 316 45.84 9.87 -15.15
N PHE A 317 45.79 9.86 -13.82
CA PHE A 317 45.09 10.91 -13.04
C PHE A 317 45.44 10.78 -11.54
N PHE A 318 46.19 11.79 -11.06
CA PHE A 318 46.36 12.36 -9.70
C PHE A 318 45.34 11.93 -8.61
N TRP A 319 45.57 11.95 -7.29
CA TRP A 319 46.66 12.23 -6.31
C TRP A 319 46.02 11.85 -4.94
N LYS A 320 46.70 11.35 -3.90
CA LYS A 320 47.29 12.12 -2.79
C LYS A 320 47.68 11.16 -1.66
N ASN A 321 48.95 11.17 -1.26
CA ASN A 321 49.43 11.52 0.09
C ASN A 321 50.80 10.88 0.36
N THR A 322 51.77 11.76 0.50
CA THR A 322 53.15 11.53 0.89
C THR A 322 53.28 11.31 2.39
N TYR A 323 54.04 10.29 2.79
CA TYR A 323 54.91 10.37 3.97
C TYR A 323 56.27 9.78 3.61
N LYS A 324 57.30 10.63 3.72
CA LYS A 324 58.73 10.29 3.63
C LYS A 324 59.17 9.67 4.95
N ILE A 325 59.75 8.49 4.91
CA ILE A 325 60.77 8.07 5.87
C ILE A 325 61.96 7.54 5.08
N ASP A 326 63.10 8.16 5.36
CA ASP A 326 64.39 7.98 4.71
C ASP A 326 65.26 7.10 5.62
N ARG A 327 65.90 6.05 5.08
CA ARG A 327 67.23 5.50 5.43
C ARG A 327 67.45 4.05 4.94
N ASN A 328 68.21 3.98 3.84
CA ASN A 328 69.39 3.14 3.55
C ASN A 328 69.54 1.65 3.99
N ARG A 329 69.92 0.87 2.97
CA ARG A 329 70.86 -0.28 2.91
C ARG A 329 70.46 -1.63 3.57
N ARG A 330 70.10 -2.61 2.72
CA ARG A 330 70.99 -3.72 2.27
C ARG A 330 70.24 -4.75 1.42
N THR A 331 70.97 -5.21 0.41
CA THR A 331 70.68 -6.27 -0.56
C THR A 331 70.52 -7.67 0.06
N ILE A 332 69.47 -8.41 -0.29
CA ILE A 332 69.51 -9.88 -0.42
C ILE A 332 68.67 -10.30 -1.64
N ARG A 333 69.26 -11.18 -2.45
CA ARG A 333 68.69 -11.82 -3.64
C ARG A 333 67.70 -12.91 -3.26
N TRP A 334 66.74 -13.07 -4.19
CA TRP A 334 66.11 -14.31 -4.65
C TRP A 334 64.63 -14.57 -4.34
N PRO A 335 63.94 -15.16 -5.34
CA PRO A 335 62.51 -15.03 -5.52
C PRO A 335 61.81 -16.23 -4.90
N PHE A 336 60.87 -15.97 -4.01
CA PHE A 336 59.75 -16.87 -3.82
C PHE A 336 58.51 -16.07 -4.16
N ILE A 337 57.88 -16.44 -5.27
CA ILE A 337 56.48 -16.13 -5.50
C ILE A 337 55.73 -16.82 -4.36
N THR A 338 55.58 -16.13 -3.24
CA THR A 338 54.46 -16.37 -2.34
C THR A 338 53.26 -15.88 -3.13
N LEU A 339 52.61 -16.83 -3.81
CA LEU A 339 51.25 -16.66 -4.27
C LEU A 339 50.44 -16.52 -2.97
N HIS A 340 50.39 -15.30 -2.44
CA HIS A 340 49.48 -14.95 -1.38
C HIS A 340 48.13 -15.34 -1.96
N ASN A 341 47.52 -16.38 -1.39
CA ASN A 341 46.15 -16.74 -1.68
C ASN A 341 45.37 -15.43 -1.58
N PHE A 342 45.09 -14.82 -2.72
CA PHE A 342 44.04 -13.85 -2.87
C PHE A 342 42.80 -14.70 -2.71
N ASN A 343 42.48 -14.97 -1.44
CA ASN A 343 41.14 -15.22 -0.99
C ASN A 343 40.34 -14.00 -1.44
N THR A 344 39.90 -14.01 -2.69
CA THR A 344 38.62 -13.43 -3.05
C THR A 344 37.58 -14.24 -2.28
N LYS A 345 37.53 -14.05 -0.96
CA LYS A 345 36.29 -14.25 -0.23
C LYS A 345 35.36 -13.26 -0.89
N SER A 346 34.56 -13.73 -1.84
CA SER A 346 33.29 -13.11 -2.15
C SER A 346 32.57 -13.05 -0.81
N ILE A 347 32.68 -11.92 -0.11
CA ILE A 347 31.93 -11.69 1.11
C ILE A 347 30.49 -11.74 0.63
N PHE A 348 29.83 -12.88 0.86
CA PHE A 348 28.40 -12.99 0.67
C PHE A 348 27.79 -12.00 1.67
N PHE A 349 27.45 -10.81 1.19
CA PHE A 349 26.70 -9.84 1.96
C PHE A 349 25.28 -10.38 2.06
N TYR A 350 25.02 -11.09 3.15
CA TYR A 350 23.65 -11.37 3.55
C TYR A 350 22.99 -10.06 3.99
N PRO A 351 21.68 -9.90 3.74
CA PRO A 351 20.95 -8.74 4.21
C PRO A 351 21.08 -8.69 5.74
N ARG A 352 21.31 -7.49 6.28
CA ARG A 352 21.38 -7.26 7.72
C ARG A 352 20.16 -6.45 8.14
N GLU A 353 19.76 -6.65 9.38
CA GLU A 353 18.74 -5.81 10.01
C GLU A 353 19.24 -4.36 10.08
N SER A 354 18.31 -3.41 10.02
CA SER A 354 18.59 -1.98 10.16
C SER A 354 19.01 -1.62 11.58
N ASP A 355 19.68 -0.48 11.73
CA ASP A 355 20.11 0.04 13.03
C ASP A 355 18.92 0.32 13.98
N ASN A 356 19.23 0.40 15.27
CA ASN A 356 18.25 0.66 16.34
C ASN A 356 17.44 1.96 16.13
N SER A 357 18.00 2.95 15.43
CA SER A 357 17.31 4.20 15.10
C SER A 357 16.08 3.98 14.21
N MET A 358 16.08 2.93 13.38
CA MET A 358 14.97 2.56 12.51
C MET A 358 14.03 1.54 13.19
N LEU A 359 14.59 0.62 13.97
CA LEU A 359 13.81 -0.42 14.66
C LEU A 359 12.97 0.14 15.82
N PHE A 360 13.48 1.12 16.57
CA PHE A 360 12.76 1.67 17.73
C PHE A 360 11.42 2.32 17.34
N PRO A 361 11.34 3.21 16.33
CA PRO A 361 10.05 3.72 15.86
C PRO A 361 9.10 2.61 15.39
N MET A 362 9.61 1.58 14.69
CA MET A 362 8.79 0.46 14.25
C MET A 362 8.18 -0.30 15.43
N PHE A 363 8.94 -0.56 16.49
CA PHE A 363 8.43 -1.18 17.71
C PHE A 363 7.32 -0.36 18.37
N VAL A 364 7.50 0.96 18.46
CA VAL A 364 6.48 1.88 18.99
C VAL A 364 5.19 1.81 18.16
N PHE A 365 5.29 1.80 16.83
CA PHE A 365 4.13 1.67 15.95
C PHE A 365 3.42 0.31 16.05
N VAL A 366 4.16 -0.77 16.31
CA VAL A 366 3.55 -2.08 16.60
C VAL A 366 2.64 -1.98 17.83
N LEU A 367 3.10 -1.38 18.92
CA LEU A 367 2.29 -1.22 20.14
C LEU A 367 1.01 -0.43 19.83
N PHE A 368 1.12 0.69 19.11
CA PHE A 368 -0.05 1.47 18.72
C PHE A 368 -1.05 0.67 17.87
N SER A 369 -0.56 -0.18 16.94
CA SER A 369 -1.44 -1.00 16.10
C SER A 369 -2.27 -2.04 16.86
N PHE A 370 -1.85 -2.43 18.08
CA PHE A 370 -2.65 -3.29 18.97
C PHE A 370 -3.59 -2.46 19.85
N PHE A 371 -3.09 -1.44 20.54
CA PHE A 371 -3.84 -0.75 21.59
C PHE A 371 -4.88 0.23 21.05
N ILE A 372 -4.62 0.90 19.92
CA ILE A 372 -5.54 1.93 19.41
C ILE A 372 -6.89 1.33 18.98
N GLY A 373 -6.92 0.03 18.65
CA GLY A 373 -8.16 -0.70 18.36
C GLY A 373 -9.08 -0.82 19.57
N ALA A 374 -8.50 -1.06 20.75
CA ALA A 374 -9.25 -1.18 21.99
C ALA A 374 -9.98 0.10 22.38
N VAL A 375 -9.48 1.27 21.96
CA VAL A 375 -10.15 2.58 22.17
C VAL A 375 -11.48 2.66 21.40
N GLY A 376 -11.62 1.94 20.28
CA GLY A 376 -12.83 1.91 19.48
C GLY A 376 -13.94 1.01 20.00
N ILE A 377 -13.65 0.11 20.94
CA ILE A 377 -14.61 -0.84 21.49
C ILE A 377 -15.56 -0.08 22.43
N PRO A 378 -16.89 -0.08 22.18
CA PRO A 378 -17.84 0.50 23.11
C PRO A 378 -17.93 -0.40 24.36
N PHE A 379 -17.23 -0.06 25.44
CA PHE A 379 -17.27 -0.79 26.71
C PHE A 379 -18.60 -0.64 27.49
N ASN A 380 -19.65 -0.12 26.85
CA ASN A 380 -20.91 0.27 27.47
C ASN A 380 -21.77 -0.91 27.99
N GLN A 381 -21.31 -2.16 27.87
CA GLN A 381 -22.11 -3.34 28.23
C GLN A 381 -21.65 -4.04 29.50
N PHE A 382 -20.48 -3.70 30.05
CA PHE A 382 -19.93 -4.36 31.25
C PHE A 382 -20.31 -3.69 32.57
N ASN A 383 -20.75 -2.43 32.57
CA ASN A 383 -21.18 -1.73 33.78
C ASN A 383 -22.66 -1.32 33.63
N GLN A 384 -23.52 -1.86 34.49
CA GLN A 384 -24.93 -1.46 34.63
C GLN A 384 -25.09 -0.02 35.19
N GLU A 385 -23.99 0.70 35.43
CA GLU A 385 -23.97 2.07 35.92
C GLU A 385 -23.45 3.02 34.84
N GLU A 386 -24.12 4.17 34.71
CA GLU A 386 -24.09 5.18 33.63
C GLU A 386 -22.74 5.88 33.37
N ILE A 387 -21.63 5.15 33.24
CA ILE A 387 -20.40 5.70 32.69
C ILE A 387 -20.33 5.29 31.22
N LYS A 388 -20.84 6.16 30.32
CA LYS A 388 -20.58 6.08 28.88
C LYS A 388 -19.06 6.20 28.64
N LEU A 389 -18.33 5.09 28.71
CA LEU A 389 -16.91 4.95 28.41
C LEU A 389 -16.71 4.85 26.90
N ASP A 390 -17.25 5.82 26.18
CA ASP A 390 -17.13 5.91 24.73
C ASP A 390 -16.12 7.05 24.46
N ILE A 391 -14.85 6.77 24.80
CA ILE A 391 -13.72 7.72 24.73
C ILE A 391 -13.58 8.27 23.31
N LEU A 392 -13.78 7.40 22.32
CA LEU A 392 -13.75 7.74 20.92
C LEU A 392 -14.88 8.71 20.53
N SER A 393 -16.11 8.50 21.00
CA SER A 393 -17.20 9.43 20.71
C SER A 393 -17.00 10.76 21.41
N LYS A 394 -16.51 10.81 22.66
CA LYS A 394 -16.15 12.07 23.32
C LYS A 394 -15.06 12.86 22.59
N LEU A 395 -14.12 12.17 21.92
CA LEU A 395 -13.02 12.80 21.17
C LEU A 395 -13.45 13.23 19.75
N LEU A 396 -14.33 12.44 19.11
CA LEU A 396 -14.66 12.62 17.70
C LEU A 396 -16.03 13.28 17.48
N THR A 397 -16.90 13.46 18.50
CA THR A 397 -18.25 14.01 18.30
C THR A 397 -18.24 15.33 17.54
N PRO A 398 -19.01 15.44 16.43
CA PRO A 398 -19.26 16.75 15.84
C PRO A 398 -20.05 17.61 16.84
N SER A 399 -19.81 18.92 16.87
CA SER A 399 -20.46 19.87 17.79
C SER A 399 -21.96 20.11 17.51
N PHE A 400 -22.57 19.30 16.65
CA PHE A 400 -23.97 19.38 16.25
C PHE A 400 -24.68 18.08 16.61
N ASN A 401 -25.91 18.19 17.14
CA ASN A 401 -26.82 17.07 17.28
C ASN A 401 -27.08 16.50 15.87
N LEU A 402 -26.43 15.39 15.54
CA LEU A 402 -26.82 14.57 14.40
C LEU A 402 -28.31 14.26 14.56
N LEU A 403 -29.10 14.58 13.53
CA LEU A 403 -30.57 14.46 13.49
C LEU A 403 -31.07 13.01 13.70
N HIS A 404 -30.17 12.04 13.80
CA HIS A 404 -30.41 10.80 14.51
C HIS A 404 -29.47 10.72 15.71
N GLN A 405 -30.01 11.07 16.89
CA GLN A 405 -29.74 10.22 18.04
C GLN A 405 -30.11 8.82 17.56
N ASN A 406 -29.13 7.94 17.36
CA ASN A 406 -29.44 6.52 17.33
C ASN A 406 -30.16 6.26 18.64
N GLU A 407 -31.47 6.11 18.55
CA GLU A 407 -32.26 5.43 19.57
C GLU A 407 -31.52 4.14 19.92
N GLN A 408 -31.67 3.74 21.17
CA GLN A 408 -30.98 2.63 21.83
C GLN A 408 -31.09 1.31 21.06
N ASN A 409 -30.40 1.16 19.94
CA ASN A 409 -30.09 -0.13 19.35
C ASN A 409 -28.87 -0.60 20.14
N SER A 410 -29.13 -1.31 21.24
CA SER A 410 -28.13 -2.20 21.81
C SER A 410 -27.55 -2.99 20.65
N VAL A 411 -26.28 -2.78 20.32
CA VAL A 411 -25.58 -3.63 19.37
C VAL A 411 -25.66 -5.03 19.95
N ASP A 412 -26.50 -5.87 19.35
CA ASP A 412 -26.62 -7.25 19.77
C ASP A 412 -25.24 -7.88 19.52
N TRP A 413 -24.56 -8.31 20.59
CA TRP A 413 -23.27 -8.99 20.46
C TRP A 413 -23.33 -10.15 19.46
N TYR A 414 -24.50 -10.77 19.34
CA TYR A 414 -24.76 -11.78 18.33
C TYR A 414 -24.67 -11.22 16.90
N GLU A 415 -25.37 -10.12 16.59
CA GLU A 415 -25.31 -9.47 15.28
C GLU A 415 -23.88 -9.00 14.96
N PHE A 416 -23.22 -8.34 15.92
CA PHE A 416 -21.82 -7.93 15.78
C PHE A 416 -20.90 -9.12 15.49
N LEU A 417 -21.01 -10.20 16.26
CA LEU A 417 -20.20 -11.40 16.03
C LEU A 417 -20.49 -12.02 14.66
N THR A 418 -21.76 -12.06 14.22
CA THR A 418 -22.08 -12.58 12.88
C THR A 418 -21.45 -11.74 11.78
N ASN A 419 -21.58 -10.41 11.84
CA ASN A 419 -21.00 -9.50 10.85
C ASN A 419 -19.47 -9.57 10.84
N ALA A 420 -18.85 -9.59 12.03
CA ALA A 420 -17.42 -9.77 12.21
C ALA A 420 -16.94 -11.12 11.66
N THR A 421 -17.68 -12.22 11.85
CA THR A 421 -17.28 -13.52 11.29
C THR A 421 -17.25 -13.49 9.78
N PHE A 422 -18.23 -12.86 9.12
CA PHE A 422 -18.22 -12.70 7.68
C PHE A 422 -17.01 -11.87 7.22
N SER A 423 -16.74 -10.71 7.83
CA SER A 423 -15.65 -9.82 7.38
C SER A 423 -14.29 -10.48 7.52
N VAL A 424 -14.10 -11.18 8.63
CA VAL A 424 -12.91 -11.97 8.91
C VAL A 424 -12.79 -13.15 7.94
N THR A 425 -13.87 -13.87 7.62
CA THR A 425 -13.78 -14.99 6.64
C THR A 425 -13.35 -14.52 5.26
N ILE A 426 -13.81 -13.35 4.81
CA ILE A 426 -13.44 -12.79 3.49
C ILE A 426 -11.98 -12.34 3.46
N SER A 427 -11.48 -11.73 4.54
CA SER A 427 -10.05 -11.44 4.65
C SER A 427 -9.20 -12.72 4.65
N PHE A 428 -9.56 -13.73 5.45
CA PHE A 428 -8.88 -15.02 5.46
C PHE A 428 -8.91 -15.72 4.11
N PHE A 429 -10.01 -15.64 3.37
CA PHE A 429 -10.11 -16.19 2.02
C PHE A 429 -9.10 -15.52 1.06
N GLY A 430 -8.97 -14.20 1.11
CA GLY A 430 -7.94 -13.48 0.33
C GLY A 430 -6.52 -13.89 0.69
N ILE A 431 -6.23 -14.08 1.98
CA ILE A 431 -4.93 -14.56 2.48
C ILE A 431 -4.65 -15.98 2.02
N PHE A 432 -5.65 -16.86 2.14
CA PHE A 432 -5.55 -18.24 1.71
C PHE A 432 -5.21 -18.32 0.22
N ILE A 433 -5.92 -17.55 -0.61
CA ILE A 433 -5.64 -17.47 -2.04
C ILE A 433 -4.20 -16.96 -2.29
N ALA A 434 -3.77 -15.88 -1.65
CA ALA A 434 -2.40 -15.37 -1.81
C ALA A 434 -1.35 -16.41 -1.41
N SER A 435 -1.55 -17.07 -0.27
CA SER A 435 -0.64 -18.13 0.21
C SER A 435 -0.59 -19.33 -0.74
N SER A 436 -1.71 -19.70 -1.37
CA SER A 436 -1.77 -20.82 -2.31
C SER A 436 -0.98 -20.55 -3.60
N PHE A 437 -0.93 -19.28 -4.05
CA PHE A 437 -0.24 -18.90 -5.27
C PHE A 437 1.25 -18.59 -5.06
N TYR A 438 1.63 -17.98 -3.94
CA TYR A 438 2.96 -17.39 -3.77
C TYR A 438 3.86 -18.13 -2.75
N LYS A 439 3.32 -19.04 -1.94
CA LYS A 439 4.15 -19.84 -1.04
C LYS A 439 4.93 -20.89 -1.83
N PRO A 440 6.24 -21.08 -1.59
CA PRO A 440 6.98 -22.17 -2.23
C PRO A 440 6.33 -23.51 -1.89
N VAL A 441 5.84 -24.19 -2.93
CA VAL A 441 4.96 -25.38 -2.92
C VAL A 441 5.57 -26.61 -2.24
N TYR A 442 6.80 -26.56 -1.74
CA TYR A 442 7.54 -27.78 -1.39
C TYR A 442 7.06 -28.52 -0.12
N LEU A 443 6.02 -28.09 0.60
CA LEU A 443 5.63 -28.76 1.87
C LEU A 443 4.13 -28.96 2.17
N SER A 444 3.15 -28.50 1.39
CA SER A 444 1.73 -28.70 1.75
C SER A 444 0.78 -29.21 0.67
N LEU A 445 1.15 -29.16 -0.61
CA LEU A 445 0.22 -29.43 -1.72
C LEU A 445 0.58 -30.65 -2.57
N GLN A 446 1.56 -31.46 -2.16
CA GLN A 446 1.87 -32.71 -2.87
C GLN A 446 0.81 -33.81 -2.66
N ASN A 447 -0.10 -33.64 -1.69
CA ASN A 447 -1.19 -34.59 -1.39
C ASN A 447 -2.59 -34.17 -1.85
N LEU A 448 -2.81 -32.94 -2.34
CA LEU A 448 -4.12 -32.54 -2.86
C LEU A 448 -4.15 -32.69 -4.38
N ASN A 449 -4.44 -33.91 -4.83
CA ASN A 449 -4.83 -34.25 -6.21
C ASN A 449 -6.13 -33.54 -6.69
N ILE A 450 -6.59 -32.47 -6.02
CA ILE A 450 -7.80 -31.72 -6.36
C ILE A 450 -7.55 -30.83 -7.58
N PHE A 451 -6.37 -30.19 -7.70
CA PHE A 451 -6.03 -29.34 -8.85
C PHE A 451 -5.56 -30.11 -10.10
N LYS A 452 -5.19 -31.39 -9.98
CA LYS A 452 -4.86 -32.22 -11.17
C LYS A 452 -6.09 -32.72 -11.93
N SER A 453 -7.29 -32.64 -11.34
CA SER A 453 -8.54 -33.04 -12.01
C SER A 453 -9.08 -31.97 -12.97
N SER A 454 -8.59 -30.72 -12.90
CA SER A 454 -9.03 -29.62 -13.78
C SER A 454 -8.29 -29.55 -15.13
N ALA A 455 -7.41 -30.52 -15.43
CA ALA A 455 -6.62 -30.58 -16.67
C ALA A 455 -7.43 -30.97 -17.94
N LYS A 456 -8.75 -31.16 -17.85
CA LYS A 456 -9.64 -31.37 -19.00
C LYS A 456 -10.61 -30.19 -19.15
N LYS A 457 -10.16 -29.04 -19.68
CA LYS A 457 -11.06 -27.97 -20.18
C LYS A 457 -10.31 -26.92 -21.03
N GLY A 458 -9.93 -27.30 -22.26
CA GLY A 458 -9.13 -26.47 -23.18
C GLY A 458 -9.72 -25.10 -23.57
N LEU A 459 -11.03 -24.87 -23.42
CA LEU A 459 -11.68 -23.58 -23.73
C LEU A 459 -11.82 -22.63 -22.52
N LYS A 460 -12.15 -23.18 -21.33
CA LYS A 460 -12.23 -22.35 -20.10
C LYS A 460 -10.85 -21.84 -19.68
N GLN A 461 -9.79 -22.60 -19.96
CA GLN A 461 -8.42 -22.19 -19.64
C GLN A 461 -7.97 -21.01 -20.51
N ILE A 462 -8.26 -21.02 -21.82
CA ILE A 462 -7.92 -19.91 -22.73
C ILE A 462 -8.64 -18.61 -22.32
N LEU A 463 -9.94 -18.70 -21.97
CA LEU A 463 -10.70 -17.54 -21.49
C LEU A 463 -10.17 -17.03 -20.14
N SER A 464 -9.86 -17.95 -19.22
CA SER A 464 -9.25 -17.61 -17.93
C SER A 464 -7.89 -16.93 -18.11
N ASP A 465 -7.01 -17.49 -18.95
CA ASP A 465 -5.69 -16.92 -19.24
C ASP A 465 -5.80 -15.54 -19.88
N LYS A 466 -6.78 -15.33 -20.76
CA LYS A 466 -7.06 -14.02 -21.36
C LYS A 466 -7.53 -13.01 -20.31
N ILE A 467 -8.47 -13.40 -19.43
CA ILE A 467 -8.97 -12.54 -18.35
C ILE A 467 -7.83 -12.14 -17.43
N ILE A 468 -6.99 -13.09 -17.03
CA ILE A 468 -5.92 -12.77 -16.08
C ILE A 468 -4.82 -11.95 -16.76
N ASN A 469 -4.49 -12.18 -18.03
CA ASN A 469 -3.60 -11.30 -18.78
C ASN A 469 -4.14 -9.87 -18.89
N VAL A 470 -5.46 -9.70 -19.04
CA VAL A 470 -6.08 -8.37 -19.02
C VAL A 470 -5.95 -7.73 -17.64
N ILE A 471 -6.23 -8.44 -16.56
CA ILE A 471 -6.08 -7.94 -15.18
C ILE A 471 -4.62 -7.60 -14.88
N TYR A 472 -3.69 -8.44 -15.33
CA TYR A 472 -2.25 -8.22 -15.18
C TYR A 472 -1.81 -6.97 -15.94
N ASN A 473 -2.16 -6.85 -17.23
CA ASN A 473 -1.82 -5.68 -18.03
C ASN A 473 -2.46 -4.40 -17.48
N TRP A 474 -3.71 -4.49 -16.98
CA TRP A 474 -4.38 -3.40 -16.30
C TRP A 474 -3.59 -2.93 -15.08
N SER A 475 -3.28 -3.84 -14.15
CA SER A 475 -2.56 -3.48 -12.93
C SER A 475 -1.11 -3.05 -13.22
N TYR A 476 -0.42 -3.74 -14.13
CA TYR A 476 0.98 -3.47 -14.49
C TYR A 476 1.16 -2.11 -15.16
N ASN A 477 0.24 -1.75 -16.07
CA ASN A 477 0.23 -0.46 -16.76
C ASN A 477 -0.58 0.61 -16.01
N ARG A 478 -0.82 0.43 -14.70
CA ARG A 478 -1.49 1.43 -13.84
C ARG A 478 -2.87 1.87 -14.36
N GLY A 479 -3.61 0.94 -14.96
CA GLY A 479 -4.93 1.17 -15.55
C GLY A 479 -4.92 1.98 -16.85
N TYR A 480 -3.75 2.21 -17.46
CA TYR A 480 -3.54 3.12 -18.60
C TYR A 480 -3.99 4.56 -18.32
N ILE A 481 -4.09 4.93 -17.03
CA ILE A 481 -4.59 6.23 -16.60
C ILE A 481 -3.51 7.29 -16.80
N ASP A 482 -2.26 6.97 -16.49
CA ASP A 482 -1.12 7.87 -16.68
C ASP A 482 -1.04 8.32 -18.15
N SER A 483 -1.16 7.39 -19.10
CA SER A 483 -1.18 7.69 -20.55
C SER A 483 -2.42 8.43 -21.05
N PHE A 484 -3.48 8.50 -20.25
CA PHE A 484 -4.67 9.29 -20.57
C PHE A 484 -4.54 10.74 -20.08
N TYR A 485 -3.71 10.97 -19.05
CA TYR A 485 -3.44 12.30 -18.49
C TYR A 485 -2.25 13.01 -19.15
N GLU A 486 -1.27 12.25 -19.65
CA GLU A 486 -0.22 12.73 -20.57
C GLU A 486 -0.80 13.11 -21.93
#